data_AF-A0A382LWX7-F1
#
_entry.id   AF-A0A382LWX7-F1
#
_cell.length_a   1.000
_cell.length_b   1.000
_cell.length_c   1.000
_cell.angle_alpha   90.00
_cell.angle_beta   90.00
_cell.angle_gamma   90.00
#
_symmetry.space_group_name_H-M   'P 1'
#
loop_
_entity.id
_entity.type
_entity.pdbx_description
1 polymer ?
#
loop_
_entity_poly.entity_id
_entity_poly.type
_entity_poly.pdbx_seq_one_letter_code
_entity_poly.pdbx_strand_id
1 'polypeptide(L)'
;ETFSRMAMNDDETVALTAGGHTFGKSHGAAPESNVGAEPEAASIEEMGFGWKNNHGTGKGGDTITSGLEGPFTANPTQWDNGYFNILFKYEWELVKSPAGANQWHPINPEKEDLAPDAADPSKRVSPMMTTADIAMREDPIYKKISKRYHEDPEEFADAFSRAWFKLLHRDMGPTTRYLGPEIPKEELIWQDPIPSGNTKYDIDDAKKRISESGLTIQEMVETAWASASTFRGSDMRGGANGGRIRLIPQKDWEANKPEQLAKVLNVLEGIATETKASVADIIVLAGNCGIEKASGENVPFTPGRGDALQEQTDIESFAVLEPLADGFRNFQKEELEVSSEEMMLNKAQLLGLTAPEMTVLLGGFRALGISVNGRGVFTDTPGKLTNDFFVNL
;
A
#
# COMPACT_ATOMS: atom_id res chain seq x y z
N GLU A 1 -15.06 -3.41 4.00
CA GLU A 1 -14.16 -2.68 4.93
C GLU A 1 -12.71 -3.20 4.91
N THR A 2 -12.42 -4.42 5.39
CA THR A 2 -11.04 -4.92 5.48
C THR A 2 -10.30 -4.93 4.12
N PHE A 3 -10.95 -5.37 3.06
CA PHE A 3 -10.40 -5.35 1.70
C PHE A 3 -10.11 -3.93 1.20
N SER A 4 -10.97 -2.95 1.51
CA SER A 4 -10.74 -1.54 1.17
C SER A 4 -9.49 -0.99 1.86
N ARG A 5 -9.26 -1.34 3.14
CA ARG A 5 -8.00 -1.01 3.85
C ARG A 5 -6.77 -1.71 3.27
N MET A 6 -6.98 -2.75 2.48
CA MET A 6 -5.95 -3.46 1.72
C MET A 6 -5.91 -3.02 0.25
N ALA A 7 -6.48 -1.85 -0.07
CA ALA A 7 -6.54 -1.28 -1.40
C ALA A 7 -7.30 -2.11 -2.45
N MET A 8 -8.29 -2.91 -2.02
CA MET A 8 -9.17 -3.66 -2.90
C MET A 8 -10.60 -3.10 -2.85
N ASN A 9 -11.15 -2.73 -4.00
CA ASN A 9 -12.54 -2.32 -4.13
C ASN A 9 -13.50 -3.53 -4.15
N ASP A 10 -14.80 -3.29 -4.32
CA ASP A 10 -15.80 -4.36 -4.26
C ASP A 10 -15.66 -5.37 -5.40
N ASP A 11 -15.36 -4.93 -6.63
CA ASP A 11 -15.10 -5.80 -7.78
C ASP A 11 -13.88 -6.69 -7.53
N GLU A 12 -12.77 -6.10 -7.08
CA GLU A 12 -11.54 -6.82 -6.75
C GLU A 12 -11.75 -7.80 -5.58
N THR A 13 -12.57 -7.43 -4.60
CA THR A 13 -12.91 -8.28 -3.44
C THR A 13 -13.68 -9.52 -3.87
N VAL A 14 -14.73 -9.35 -4.67
CA VAL A 14 -15.52 -10.46 -5.20
C VAL A 14 -14.65 -11.33 -6.11
N ALA A 15 -13.87 -10.73 -7.00
CA ALA A 15 -12.99 -11.45 -7.92
C ALA A 15 -11.95 -12.28 -7.17
N LEU A 16 -11.27 -11.71 -6.17
CA LEU A 16 -10.27 -12.42 -5.36
C LEU A 16 -10.89 -13.55 -4.52
N THR A 17 -12.04 -13.32 -3.91
CA THR A 17 -12.71 -14.33 -3.08
C THR A 17 -13.19 -15.49 -3.93
N ALA A 18 -13.99 -15.20 -4.96
CA ALA A 18 -14.53 -16.22 -5.86
C ALA A 18 -13.41 -16.93 -6.63
N GLY A 19 -12.43 -16.18 -7.16
CA GLY A 19 -11.34 -16.75 -7.95
C GLY A 19 -10.39 -17.60 -7.11
N GLY A 20 -10.12 -17.21 -5.87
CA GLY A 20 -9.38 -18.03 -4.92
C GLY A 20 -10.15 -19.30 -4.54
N HIS A 21 -11.42 -19.17 -4.17
CA HIS A 21 -12.27 -20.29 -3.77
C HIS A 21 -12.80 -21.13 -4.95
N THR A 22 -12.50 -20.79 -6.21
CA THR A 22 -12.62 -21.74 -7.32
C THR A 22 -11.70 -22.96 -7.12
N PHE A 23 -10.62 -22.80 -6.34
CA PHE A 23 -9.63 -23.84 -6.09
C PHE A 23 -9.63 -24.35 -4.64
N GLY A 24 -9.25 -25.62 -4.49
CA GLY A 24 -8.94 -26.24 -3.22
C GLY A 24 -10.14 -26.50 -2.31
N LYS A 25 -9.86 -26.53 -1.01
CA LYS A 25 -10.82 -26.83 0.06
C LYS A 25 -10.37 -26.26 1.40
N SER A 26 -11.31 -26.16 2.33
CA SER A 26 -11.01 -25.94 3.76
C SER A 26 -10.71 -27.26 4.47
N HIS A 27 -10.01 -27.20 5.63
CA HIS A 27 -9.61 -28.37 6.41
C HIS A 27 -10.01 -28.27 7.90
N GLY A 28 -10.78 -29.25 8.35
CA GLY A 28 -11.46 -29.29 9.64
C GLY A 28 -11.98 -30.69 9.97
N ALA A 29 -11.17 -31.71 9.72
CA ALA A 29 -11.54 -33.13 9.87
C ALA A 29 -11.94 -33.54 11.30
N ALA A 30 -11.46 -32.81 12.33
CA ALA A 30 -11.78 -33.04 13.73
C ALA A 30 -11.61 -31.76 14.56
N PRO A 31 -12.03 -31.75 15.85
CA PRO A 31 -11.91 -30.57 16.72
C PRO A 31 -10.48 -30.03 16.83
N GLU A 32 -10.37 -28.71 16.94
CA GLU A 32 -9.09 -27.97 17.04
C GLU A 32 -8.22 -28.43 18.23
N SER A 33 -8.80 -29.05 19.26
CA SER A 33 -8.06 -29.66 20.37
C SER A 33 -7.05 -30.74 19.95
N ASN A 34 -7.09 -31.22 18.70
CA ASN A 34 -6.11 -32.14 18.13
C ASN A 34 -4.86 -31.42 17.58
N VAL A 35 -4.92 -30.10 17.41
CA VAL A 35 -3.86 -29.28 16.83
C VAL A 35 -2.94 -28.77 17.94
N GLY A 36 -1.65 -29.07 17.80
CA GLY A 36 -0.60 -28.63 18.72
C GLY A 36 -0.22 -27.16 18.57
N ALA A 37 0.83 -26.76 19.28
CA ALA A 37 1.34 -25.40 19.29
C ALA A 37 1.75 -24.91 17.89
N GLU A 38 1.53 -23.63 17.62
CA GLU A 38 2.02 -22.92 16.44
C GLU A 38 3.56 -22.91 16.37
N PRO A 39 4.17 -22.61 15.21
CA PRO A 39 5.62 -22.76 14.99
C PRO A 39 6.53 -22.13 16.05
N GLU A 40 6.20 -20.95 16.57
CA GLU A 40 7.03 -20.25 17.58
C GLU A 40 6.95 -20.85 18.98
N ALA A 41 5.88 -21.61 19.29
CA ALA A 41 5.70 -22.32 20.55
C ALA A 41 5.89 -23.84 20.41
N ALA A 42 6.12 -24.33 19.19
CA ALA A 42 6.38 -25.72 18.91
C ALA A 42 7.74 -26.14 19.48
N SER A 43 7.84 -27.43 19.81
CA SER A 43 9.07 -28.02 20.31
C SER A 43 10.17 -27.98 19.23
N ILE A 44 11.43 -27.81 19.63
CA ILE A 44 12.55 -27.66 18.69
C ILE A 44 12.64 -28.81 17.67
N GLU A 45 12.26 -30.04 18.05
CA GLU A 45 12.24 -31.21 17.16
C GLU A 45 11.28 -31.09 15.96
N GLU A 46 10.34 -30.14 15.99
CA GLU A 46 9.46 -29.83 14.86
C GLU A 46 10.15 -28.97 13.81
N MET A 47 11.41 -28.55 14.03
CA MET A 47 12.26 -27.90 13.03
C MET A 47 11.63 -26.66 12.37
N GLY A 48 10.90 -25.87 13.17
CA GLY A 48 10.21 -24.66 12.71
C GLY A 48 8.85 -24.92 12.04
N PHE A 49 8.38 -26.17 11.99
CA PHE A 49 6.96 -26.46 11.79
C PHE A 49 6.19 -26.28 13.10
N GLY A 50 4.86 -26.28 13.00
CA GLY A 50 3.94 -26.25 14.13
C GLY A 50 2.59 -26.81 13.73
N TRP A 51 1.57 -26.59 14.56
CA TRP A 51 0.22 -27.10 14.40
C TRP A 51 0.18 -28.63 14.22
N LYS A 52 1.06 -29.35 14.92
CA LYS A 52 1.13 -30.81 14.87
C LYS A 52 -0.22 -31.42 15.19
N ASN A 53 -0.76 -32.16 14.23
CA ASN A 53 -2.10 -32.72 14.32
C ASN A 53 -2.06 -34.15 14.86
N ASN A 54 -2.74 -34.38 15.99
CA ASN A 54 -2.85 -35.69 16.64
C ASN A 54 -4.09 -36.49 16.22
N HIS A 55 -4.91 -35.96 15.31
CA HIS A 55 -6.07 -36.66 14.77
C HIS A 55 -5.66 -37.62 13.63
N GLY A 56 -5.99 -38.90 13.77
CA GLY A 56 -5.76 -39.90 12.72
C GLY A 56 -4.28 -39.94 12.29
N THR A 57 -4.04 -39.75 10.99
CA THR A 57 -2.70 -39.67 10.40
C THR A 57 -2.05 -38.28 10.53
N GLY A 58 -2.81 -37.27 10.95
CA GLY A 58 -2.40 -35.87 11.08
C GLY A 58 -2.31 -35.12 9.74
N LYS A 59 -2.63 -35.75 8.61
CA LYS A 59 -2.46 -35.20 7.26
C LYS A 59 -3.46 -35.78 6.26
N GLY A 60 -3.49 -35.28 5.03
CA GLY A 60 -4.39 -35.77 3.98
C GLY A 60 -5.86 -35.60 4.40
N GLY A 61 -6.62 -36.68 4.45
CA GLY A 61 -8.03 -36.68 4.87
C GLY A 61 -8.26 -36.27 6.33
N ASP A 62 -7.23 -36.38 7.18
CA ASP A 62 -7.31 -36.03 8.60
C ASP A 62 -6.82 -34.60 8.91
N THR A 63 -6.55 -33.79 7.87
CA THR A 63 -5.98 -32.44 8.01
C THR A 63 -6.94 -31.49 8.74
N ILE A 64 -6.37 -30.66 9.61
CA ILE A 64 -7.09 -29.58 10.32
C ILE A 64 -6.29 -28.30 10.12
N THR A 65 -6.96 -27.21 9.74
CA THR A 65 -6.33 -25.89 9.59
C THR A 65 -7.28 -24.80 10.10
N SER A 66 -8.33 -24.48 9.36
CA SER A 66 -9.31 -23.47 9.76
C SER A 66 -10.43 -24.03 10.65
N GLY A 67 -10.57 -25.35 10.70
CA GLY A 67 -11.71 -26.03 11.34
C GLY A 67 -12.96 -26.07 10.46
N LEU A 68 -13.00 -25.36 9.35
CA LEU A 68 -14.01 -25.53 8.29
C LEU A 68 -13.65 -26.72 7.42
N GLU A 69 -14.60 -27.46 6.89
CA GLU A 69 -14.33 -28.69 6.14
C GLU A 69 -15.13 -28.76 4.85
N GLY A 70 -14.42 -28.95 3.73
CA GLY A 70 -15.02 -29.24 2.44
C GLY A 70 -14.51 -28.34 1.31
N PRO A 71 -14.71 -28.78 0.06
CA PRO A 71 -14.38 -28.00 -1.13
C PRO A 71 -15.47 -26.97 -1.46
N PHE A 72 -15.13 -25.95 -2.23
CA PHE A 72 -16.10 -24.95 -2.70
C PHE A 72 -16.73 -25.31 -4.05
N THR A 73 -16.01 -26.09 -4.86
CA THR A 73 -16.40 -26.44 -6.23
C THR A 73 -16.41 -27.95 -6.46
N ALA A 74 -17.09 -28.40 -7.51
CA ALA A 74 -17.08 -29.80 -7.95
C ALA A 74 -15.73 -30.23 -8.54
N ASN A 75 -14.94 -29.26 -9.06
CA ASN A 75 -13.61 -29.47 -9.66
C ASN A 75 -12.53 -28.63 -8.93
N PRO A 76 -12.11 -29.00 -7.70
CA PRO A 76 -11.24 -28.17 -6.86
C PRO A 76 -9.85 -27.83 -7.44
N THR A 77 -9.44 -28.44 -8.55
CA THR A 77 -8.12 -28.25 -9.16
C THR A 77 -8.21 -27.70 -10.58
N GLN A 78 -9.35 -27.13 -10.97
CA GLN A 78 -9.58 -26.61 -12.31
C GLN A 78 -10.13 -25.19 -12.24
N TRP A 79 -9.60 -24.31 -13.08
CA TRP A 79 -10.23 -23.01 -13.31
C TRP A 79 -11.50 -23.21 -14.14
N ASP A 80 -12.64 -22.92 -13.54
CA ASP A 80 -13.94 -22.86 -14.18
C ASP A 80 -14.84 -21.88 -13.40
N ASN A 81 -16.11 -21.72 -13.82
CA ASN A 81 -17.08 -20.87 -13.11
C ASN A 81 -17.84 -21.65 -12.00
N GLY A 82 -17.28 -22.76 -11.52
CA GLY A 82 -17.92 -23.70 -10.60
C GLY A 82 -18.32 -23.07 -9.27
N TYR A 83 -17.52 -22.13 -8.75
CA TYR A 83 -17.82 -21.39 -7.52
C TYR A 83 -19.18 -20.67 -7.63
N PHE A 84 -19.36 -19.82 -8.65
CA PHE A 84 -20.61 -19.09 -8.83
C PHE A 84 -21.78 -20.00 -9.24
N ASN A 85 -21.52 -21.03 -10.05
CA ASN A 85 -22.53 -22.05 -10.38
C ASN A 85 -23.12 -22.66 -9.12
N ILE A 86 -22.28 -23.12 -8.19
CA ILE A 86 -22.73 -23.73 -6.94
C ILE A 86 -23.39 -22.69 -6.04
N LEU A 87 -22.77 -21.51 -5.86
CA LEU A 87 -23.26 -20.45 -4.98
C LEU A 87 -24.69 -20.02 -5.31
N PHE A 88 -25.02 -19.87 -6.60
CA PHE A 88 -26.32 -19.40 -7.07
C PHE A 88 -27.32 -20.50 -7.41
N LYS A 89 -26.89 -21.74 -7.65
CA LYS A 89 -27.79 -22.87 -7.97
C LYS A 89 -28.57 -23.35 -6.75
N TYR A 90 -27.95 -23.31 -5.58
CA TYR A 90 -28.49 -23.92 -4.36
C TYR A 90 -28.97 -22.90 -3.33
N GLU A 91 -29.93 -23.32 -2.52
CA GLU A 91 -30.15 -22.74 -1.20
C GLU A 91 -29.24 -23.40 -0.17
N TRP A 92 -28.92 -22.64 0.88
CA TRP A 92 -27.88 -23.02 1.84
C TRP A 92 -28.47 -23.21 3.24
N GLU A 93 -28.04 -24.28 3.90
CA GLU A 93 -28.33 -24.53 5.32
C GLU A 93 -27.08 -24.36 6.18
N LEU A 94 -27.24 -23.71 7.34
CA LEU A 94 -26.17 -23.56 8.32
C LEU A 94 -25.96 -24.88 9.06
N VAL A 95 -24.74 -25.39 8.99
CA VAL A 95 -24.33 -26.65 9.61
C VAL A 95 -23.05 -26.47 10.42
N LYS A 96 -22.66 -27.55 11.12
CA LYS A 96 -21.40 -27.64 11.83
C LYS A 96 -20.44 -28.54 11.08
N SER A 97 -19.20 -28.09 10.89
CA SER A 97 -18.10 -28.94 10.41
C SER A 97 -17.80 -30.06 11.41
N PRO A 98 -17.02 -31.09 11.04
CA PRO A 98 -16.54 -32.10 11.99
C PRO A 98 -15.74 -31.49 13.17
N ALA A 99 -15.12 -30.33 12.98
CA ALA A 99 -14.46 -29.57 14.04
C ALA A 99 -15.39 -28.68 14.87
N GLY A 100 -16.68 -28.57 14.51
CA GLY A 100 -17.67 -27.73 15.21
C GLY A 100 -17.71 -26.28 14.74
N ALA A 101 -17.04 -25.93 13.65
CA ALA A 101 -17.11 -24.60 13.03
C ALA A 101 -18.44 -24.41 12.29
N ASN A 102 -18.95 -23.17 12.24
CA ASN A 102 -20.13 -22.83 11.46
C ASN A 102 -19.76 -22.76 9.96
N GLN A 103 -20.46 -23.50 9.12
CA GLN A 103 -20.32 -23.46 7.66
C GLN A 103 -21.67 -23.72 6.99
N TRP A 104 -21.73 -23.56 5.67
CA TRP A 104 -22.98 -23.72 4.92
C TRP A 104 -22.85 -24.88 3.93
N HIS A 105 -23.88 -25.72 3.86
CA HIS A 105 -24.00 -26.77 2.83
C HIS A 105 -25.16 -26.47 1.89
N PRO A 106 -25.03 -26.86 0.60
CA PRO A 106 -26.14 -26.78 -0.33
C PRO A 106 -27.23 -27.76 0.13
N ILE A 107 -28.49 -27.34 0.07
CA ILE A 107 -29.63 -28.19 0.37
C ILE A 107 -29.87 -29.12 -0.83
N ASN A 108 -29.76 -30.43 -0.61
CA ASN A 108 -29.96 -31.48 -1.62
C ASN A 108 -29.11 -31.30 -2.90
N PRO A 109 -27.76 -31.32 -2.80
CA PRO A 109 -26.89 -31.17 -3.96
C PRO A 109 -27.09 -32.30 -4.98
N GLU A 110 -26.95 -31.96 -6.26
CA GLU A 110 -26.96 -32.94 -7.35
C GLU A 110 -25.64 -33.72 -7.36
N LYS A 111 -25.65 -34.96 -7.88
CA LYS A 111 -24.48 -35.84 -7.82
C LYS A 111 -23.30 -35.28 -8.61
N GLU A 112 -23.60 -34.56 -9.68
CA GLU A 112 -22.65 -33.94 -10.61
C GLU A 112 -21.90 -32.78 -9.95
N ASP A 113 -22.49 -32.14 -8.95
CA ASP A 113 -21.88 -31.03 -8.21
C ASP A 113 -21.14 -31.49 -6.94
N LEU A 114 -21.08 -32.80 -6.69
CA LEU A 114 -20.24 -33.36 -5.62
C LEU A 114 -18.78 -33.45 -6.04
N ALA A 115 -17.91 -32.89 -5.21
CA ALA A 115 -16.48 -32.92 -5.42
C ALA A 115 -15.88 -34.31 -5.10
N PRO A 116 -14.76 -34.69 -5.73
CA PRO A 116 -13.98 -35.84 -5.27
C PRO A 116 -13.44 -35.60 -3.85
N ASP A 117 -13.43 -36.63 -3.02
CA ASP A 117 -12.71 -36.55 -1.75
C ASP A 117 -11.20 -36.44 -1.98
N ALA A 118 -10.52 -35.65 -1.16
CA ALA A 118 -9.10 -35.34 -1.33
C ALA A 118 -8.16 -36.50 -0.99
N ALA A 119 -8.62 -37.50 -0.22
CA ALA A 119 -7.82 -38.64 0.22
C ALA A 119 -8.31 -39.98 -0.33
N ASP A 120 -9.58 -40.06 -0.73
CA ASP A 120 -10.23 -41.28 -1.21
C ASP A 120 -10.96 -41.04 -2.54
N PRO A 121 -10.38 -41.39 -3.69
CA PRO A 121 -10.97 -41.12 -5.00
C PRO A 121 -12.28 -41.88 -5.26
N SER A 122 -12.64 -42.85 -4.42
CA SER A 122 -13.92 -43.56 -4.49
C SER A 122 -15.07 -42.78 -3.84
N LYS A 123 -14.75 -41.75 -3.03
CA LYS A 123 -15.73 -40.94 -2.31
C LYS A 123 -16.00 -39.61 -3.01
N ARG A 124 -17.22 -39.15 -2.82
CA ARG A 124 -17.71 -37.84 -3.25
C ARG A 124 -18.21 -37.10 -2.02
N VAL A 125 -17.87 -35.82 -1.91
CA VAL A 125 -18.21 -34.97 -0.77
C VAL A 125 -19.02 -33.76 -1.25
N SER A 126 -19.94 -33.29 -0.41
CA SER A 126 -20.71 -32.08 -0.69
C SER A 126 -19.77 -30.86 -0.71
N PRO A 127 -19.95 -29.92 -1.63
CA PRO A 127 -19.37 -28.60 -1.49
C PRO A 127 -19.85 -27.90 -0.21
N MET A 128 -19.10 -26.90 0.20
CA MET A 128 -19.39 -26.02 1.33
C MET A 128 -19.16 -24.57 0.93
N MET A 129 -19.77 -23.66 1.68
CA MET A 129 -19.49 -22.22 1.63
C MET A 129 -19.23 -21.71 3.05
N THR A 130 -18.32 -20.76 3.18
CA THR A 130 -18.18 -20.00 4.43
C THR A 130 -19.26 -18.93 4.50
N THR A 131 -19.46 -18.34 5.69
CA THR A 131 -20.35 -17.16 5.81
C THR A 131 -19.88 -15.99 4.95
N ALA A 132 -18.57 -15.85 4.70
CA ALA A 132 -18.04 -14.81 3.81
C ALA A 132 -18.42 -15.07 2.34
N ASP A 133 -18.44 -16.34 1.91
CA ASP A 133 -18.89 -16.71 0.57
C ASP A 133 -20.40 -16.46 0.40
N ILE A 134 -21.20 -16.79 1.42
CA ILE A 134 -22.63 -16.46 1.43
C ILE A 134 -22.84 -14.95 1.32
N ALA A 135 -21.96 -14.12 1.91
CA ALA A 135 -22.05 -12.67 1.75
C ALA A 135 -21.90 -12.21 0.30
N MET A 136 -21.16 -12.94 -0.55
CA MET A 136 -21.07 -12.64 -2.00
C MET A 136 -22.42 -12.79 -2.72
N ARG A 137 -23.33 -13.60 -2.16
CA ARG A 137 -24.69 -13.83 -2.66
C ARG A 137 -25.75 -12.93 -2.00
N GLU A 138 -25.54 -12.57 -0.74
CA GLU A 138 -26.56 -11.87 0.07
C GLU A 138 -26.35 -10.36 0.15
N ASP A 139 -25.11 -9.87 0.16
CA ASP A 139 -24.86 -8.42 0.16
C ASP A 139 -25.35 -7.81 -1.17
N PRO A 140 -26.13 -6.71 -1.16
CA PRO A 140 -26.69 -6.15 -2.39
C PRO A 140 -25.66 -5.71 -3.44
N ILE A 141 -24.48 -5.24 -3.01
CA ILE A 141 -23.41 -4.79 -3.89
C ILE A 141 -22.67 -6.01 -4.43
N TYR A 142 -22.20 -6.90 -3.54
CA TYR A 142 -21.47 -8.09 -3.97
C TYR A 142 -22.33 -9.04 -4.80
N LYS A 143 -23.63 -9.16 -4.51
CA LYS A 143 -24.56 -9.98 -5.31
C LYS A 143 -24.65 -9.48 -6.74
N LYS A 144 -24.68 -8.17 -6.96
CA LYS A 144 -24.73 -7.59 -8.31
C LYS A 144 -23.46 -7.93 -9.09
N ILE A 145 -22.30 -7.78 -8.46
CA ILE A 145 -20.99 -8.08 -9.06
C ILE A 145 -20.87 -9.60 -9.33
N SER A 146 -21.18 -10.41 -8.32
CA SER A 146 -21.14 -11.87 -8.41
C SER A 146 -22.04 -12.43 -9.50
N LYS A 147 -23.26 -11.88 -9.66
CA LYS A 147 -24.15 -12.26 -10.77
C LYS A 147 -23.58 -11.88 -12.12
N ARG A 148 -22.99 -10.69 -12.25
CA ARG A 148 -22.34 -10.27 -13.48
C ARG A 148 -21.18 -11.21 -13.85
N TYR A 149 -20.31 -11.54 -12.91
CA TYR A 149 -19.23 -12.53 -13.11
C TYR A 149 -19.75 -13.95 -13.34
N HIS A 150 -20.92 -14.30 -12.79
CA HIS A 150 -21.57 -15.56 -13.07
C HIS A 150 -22.07 -15.64 -14.52
N GLU A 151 -22.67 -14.56 -15.01
CA GLU A 151 -23.21 -14.43 -16.36
C GLU A 151 -22.11 -14.23 -17.43
N ASP A 152 -20.99 -13.60 -17.05
CA ASP A 152 -19.81 -13.36 -17.90
C ASP A 152 -18.51 -13.90 -17.25
N PRO A 153 -18.18 -15.18 -17.49
CA PRO A 153 -16.96 -15.78 -16.96
C PRO A 153 -15.66 -15.18 -17.52
N GLU A 154 -15.69 -14.52 -18.68
CA GLU A 154 -14.50 -13.88 -19.26
C GLU A 154 -14.19 -12.57 -18.50
N GLU A 155 -15.21 -11.78 -18.18
CA GLU A 155 -15.07 -10.60 -17.31
C GLU A 155 -14.54 -11.00 -15.93
N PHE A 156 -15.06 -12.08 -15.35
CA PHE A 156 -14.55 -12.62 -14.09
C PHE A 156 -13.08 -13.00 -14.15
N ALA A 157 -12.66 -13.71 -15.22
CA ALA A 157 -11.28 -14.12 -15.38
C ALA A 157 -10.32 -12.92 -15.53
N ASP A 158 -10.69 -11.90 -16.30
CA ASP A 158 -9.90 -10.66 -16.40
C ASP A 158 -9.81 -9.95 -15.05
N ALA A 159 -10.95 -9.74 -14.37
CA ALA A 159 -10.99 -9.09 -13.07
C ALA A 159 -10.15 -9.83 -12.02
N PHE A 160 -10.26 -11.16 -11.93
CA PHE A 160 -9.46 -11.96 -11.02
C PHE A 160 -7.97 -11.87 -11.35
N SER A 161 -7.58 -12.00 -12.62
CA SER A 161 -6.18 -11.93 -13.03
C SER A 161 -5.53 -10.59 -12.65
N ARG A 162 -6.25 -9.47 -12.85
CA ARG A 162 -5.81 -8.12 -12.51
C ARG A 162 -5.74 -7.90 -11.00
N ALA A 163 -6.77 -8.32 -10.27
CA ALA A 163 -6.82 -8.19 -8.82
C ALA A 163 -5.76 -9.06 -8.13
N TRP A 164 -5.52 -10.27 -8.65
CA TRP A 164 -4.45 -11.16 -8.18
C TRP A 164 -3.06 -10.56 -8.44
N PHE A 165 -2.84 -10.01 -9.65
CA PHE A 165 -1.61 -9.29 -9.95
C PHE A 165 -1.39 -8.11 -8.99
N LYS A 166 -2.41 -7.28 -8.78
CA LYS A 166 -2.35 -6.18 -7.80
C LYS A 166 -2.07 -6.69 -6.38
N LEU A 167 -2.74 -7.75 -5.92
CA LEU A 167 -2.54 -8.32 -4.59
C LEU A 167 -1.06 -8.67 -4.33
N LEU A 168 -0.41 -9.30 -5.29
CA LEU A 168 0.97 -9.78 -5.16
C LEU A 168 2.04 -8.70 -5.38
N HIS A 169 1.67 -7.51 -5.85
CA HIS A 169 2.64 -6.49 -6.26
C HIS A 169 2.35 -5.08 -5.70
N ARG A 170 1.25 -4.87 -4.97
CA ARG A 170 0.83 -3.56 -4.44
C ARG A 170 1.85 -2.90 -3.50
N ASP A 171 2.73 -3.68 -2.88
CA ASP A 171 3.78 -3.23 -1.96
C ASP A 171 5.17 -3.13 -2.61
N MET A 172 5.27 -3.37 -3.92
CA MET A 172 6.53 -3.27 -4.65
C MET A 172 6.88 -1.84 -5.08
N GLY A 173 5.95 -0.90 -4.98
CA GLY A 173 6.14 0.49 -5.40
C GLY A 173 6.36 0.65 -6.92
N PRO A 174 7.24 1.56 -7.37
CA PRO A 174 7.43 1.88 -8.78
C PRO A 174 7.79 0.65 -9.62
N THR A 175 7.26 0.60 -10.85
CA THR A 175 7.50 -0.49 -11.81
C THR A 175 8.99 -0.67 -12.18
N THR A 176 9.83 0.35 -11.96
CA THR A 176 11.29 0.25 -12.11
C THR A 176 11.93 -0.76 -11.15
N ARG A 177 11.21 -1.20 -10.10
CA ARG A 177 11.66 -2.26 -9.17
C ARG A 177 11.29 -3.67 -9.63
N TYR A 178 10.46 -3.80 -10.67
CA TYR A 178 10.01 -5.11 -11.15
C TYR A 178 11.13 -5.71 -12.01
N LEU A 179 11.37 -7.01 -11.83
CA LEU A 179 12.48 -7.72 -12.49
C LEU A 179 11.95 -8.98 -13.18
N GLY A 180 12.56 -9.33 -14.31
CA GLY A 180 12.26 -10.56 -15.05
C GLY A 180 11.46 -10.32 -16.33
N PRO A 181 11.21 -11.40 -17.10
CA PRO A 181 10.66 -11.29 -18.45
C PRO A 181 9.13 -11.17 -18.52
N GLU A 182 8.42 -11.36 -17.40
CA GLU A 182 6.96 -11.46 -17.35
C GLU A 182 6.27 -10.16 -16.90
N ILE A 183 7.01 -9.05 -16.84
CA ILE A 183 6.47 -7.75 -16.45
C ILE A 183 5.44 -7.30 -17.50
N PRO A 184 4.18 -7.04 -17.13
CA PRO A 184 3.18 -6.56 -18.08
C PRO A 184 3.57 -5.18 -18.62
N LYS A 185 3.21 -4.94 -19.89
CA LYS A 185 3.46 -3.64 -20.55
C LYS A 185 2.41 -2.59 -20.23
N GLU A 186 1.26 -3.01 -19.72
CA GLU A 186 0.18 -2.13 -19.33
C GLU A 186 0.59 -1.36 -18.06
N GLU A 187 0.43 -0.04 -18.07
CA GLU A 187 0.56 0.78 -16.87
C GLU A 187 -0.75 0.74 -16.08
N LEU A 188 -0.66 0.37 -14.80
CA LEU A 188 -1.83 0.29 -13.92
C LEU A 188 -1.82 1.48 -12.96
N ILE A 189 -2.97 2.14 -12.81
CA ILE A 189 -3.08 3.37 -12.01
C ILE A 189 -2.60 3.21 -10.56
N TRP A 190 -2.81 2.04 -9.94
CA TRP A 190 -2.41 1.77 -8.57
C TRP A 190 -0.88 1.67 -8.38
N GLN A 191 -0.11 1.59 -9.48
CA GLN A 191 1.35 1.62 -9.46
C GLN A 191 1.91 3.05 -9.41
N ASP A 192 1.03 4.06 -9.33
CA ASP A 192 1.36 5.48 -9.32
C ASP A 192 2.32 5.87 -10.48
N PRO A 193 1.99 5.56 -11.76
CA PRO A 193 2.92 5.65 -12.89
C PRO A 193 3.48 7.06 -13.08
N ILE A 194 4.73 7.15 -13.53
CA ILE A 194 5.47 8.41 -13.74
C ILE A 194 6.22 8.34 -15.07
N PRO A 195 6.05 9.31 -15.98
CA PRO A 195 6.85 9.37 -17.20
C PRO A 195 8.32 9.68 -16.89
N SER A 196 9.28 9.26 -17.71
CA SER A 196 10.68 9.60 -17.49
C SER A 196 10.97 11.09 -17.67
N GLY A 197 11.75 11.68 -16.75
CA GLY A 197 12.18 13.08 -16.83
C GLY A 197 13.35 13.33 -17.79
N ASN A 198 13.53 14.60 -18.17
CA ASN A 198 14.70 15.03 -18.93
C ASN A 198 15.96 15.05 -18.04
N THR A 199 17.03 14.37 -18.44
CA THR A 199 18.30 14.32 -17.72
C THR A 199 19.39 15.24 -18.28
N LYS A 200 19.10 15.98 -19.36
CA LYS A 200 20.10 16.72 -20.15
C LYS A 200 19.93 18.24 -20.12
N TYR A 201 19.24 18.77 -19.11
CA TYR A 201 19.14 20.22 -18.93
C TYR A 201 20.36 20.78 -18.19
N ASP A 202 20.58 22.08 -18.31
CA ASP A 202 21.67 22.79 -17.63
C ASP A 202 21.32 22.99 -16.16
N ILE A 203 21.93 22.19 -15.29
CA ILE A 203 21.69 22.23 -13.83
C ILE A 203 22.21 23.55 -13.24
N ASP A 204 23.32 24.09 -13.75
CA ASP A 204 23.91 25.32 -13.22
C ASP A 204 23.06 26.54 -13.57
N ASP A 205 22.52 26.60 -14.80
CA ASP A 205 21.54 27.62 -15.19
C ASP A 205 20.27 27.51 -14.31
N ALA A 206 19.77 26.30 -14.07
CA ALA A 206 18.62 26.08 -13.20
C ALA A 206 18.87 26.56 -11.75
N LYS A 207 20.02 26.19 -11.17
CA LYS A 207 20.43 26.65 -9.83
C LYS A 207 20.54 28.17 -9.74
N LYS A 208 21.07 28.81 -10.80
CA LYS A 208 21.17 30.27 -10.87
C LYS A 208 19.79 30.92 -10.86
N ARG A 209 18.87 30.46 -11.72
CA ARG A 209 17.49 30.97 -11.77
C ARG A 209 16.75 30.80 -10.44
N ILE A 210 16.87 29.63 -9.82
CA ILE A 210 16.34 29.37 -8.47
C ILE A 210 16.94 30.37 -7.47
N SER A 211 18.24 30.62 -7.54
CA SER A 211 18.92 31.51 -6.61
C SER A 211 18.48 32.97 -6.73
N GLU A 212 18.12 33.41 -7.94
CA GLU A 212 17.64 34.75 -8.29
C GLU A 212 16.11 34.91 -8.19
N SER A 213 15.38 33.82 -7.89
CA SER A 213 13.91 33.77 -7.91
C SER A 213 13.20 34.56 -6.81
N GLY A 214 13.94 34.98 -5.78
CA GLY A 214 13.37 35.64 -4.59
C GLY A 214 12.71 34.68 -3.58
N LEU A 215 12.74 33.37 -3.83
CA LEU A 215 12.31 32.37 -2.85
C LEU A 215 13.25 32.35 -1.64
N THR A 216 12.67 32.26 -0.45
CA THR A 216 13.43 32.14 0.80
C THR A 216 14.03 30.74 0.96
N ILE A 217 15.07 30.61 1.79
CA ILE A 217 15.67 29.32 2.15
C ILE A 217 14.59 28.38 2.71
N GLN A 218 13.73 28.89 3.60
CA GLN A 218 12.64 28.11 4.19
C GLN A 218 11.65 27.60 3.13
N GLU A 219 11.17 28.48 2.23
CA GLU A 219 10.23 28.08 1.17
C GLU A 219 10.81 26.98 0.27
N MET A 220 12.08 27.11 -0.11
CA MET A 220 12.76 26.12 -0.96
C MET A 220 12.90 24.77 -0.25
N VAL A 221 13.43 24.76 0.98
CA VAL A 221 13.70 23.52 1.72
C VAL A 221 12.40 22.85 2.16
N GLU A 222 11.42 23.61 2.65
CA GLU A 222 10.14 23.07 3.12
C GLU A 222 9.31 22.49 1.97
N THR A 223 9.32 23.12 0.78
CA THR A 223 8.64 22.57 -0.40
C THR A 223 9.29 21.27 -0.89
N ALA A 224 10.63 21.23 -0.92
CA ALA A 224 11.36 20.01 -1.28
C ALA A 224 11.08 18.89 -0.27
N TRP A 225 11.04 19.20 1.03
CA TRP A 225 10.68 18.25 2.08
C TRP A 225 9.24 17.77 1.95
N ALA A 226 8.28 18.69 1.76
CA ALA A 226 6.86 18.33 1.59
C ALA A 226 6.66 17.37 0.40
N SER A 227 7.44 17.53 -0.67
CA SER A 227 7.40 16.64 -1.84
C SER A 227 8.03 15.28 -1.54
N ALA A 228 9.28 15.27 -1.03
CA ALA A 228 10.04 14.05 -0.82
C ALA A 228 9.55 13.20 0.36
N SER A 229 9.07 13.84 1.43
CA SER A 229 8.70 13.18 2.68
C SER A 229 7.38 12.40 2.60
N THR A 230 6.64 12.47 1.50
CA THR A 230 5.49 11.58 1.28
C THR A 230 5.91 10.12 1.07
N PHE A 231 7.19 9.88 0.79
CA PHE A 231 7.74 8.54 0.66
C PHE A 231 7.54 7.71 1.94
N ARG A 232 7.22 6.43 1.77
CA ARG A 232 7.29 5.43 2.84
C ARG A 232 7.89 4.12 2.33
N GLY A 233 8.87 3.60 3.05
CA GLY A 233 9.56 2.35 2.72
C GLY A 233 8.75 1.08 2.96
N SER A 234 7.55 1.19 3.55
CA SER A 234 6.66 0.05 3.81
C SER A 234 6.10 -0.57 2.53
N ASP A 235 5.73 0.26 1.56
CA ASP A 235 5.20 -0.16 0.24
C ASP A 235 5.87 0.60 -0.92
N MET A 236 6.91 1.38 -0.62
CA MET A 236 7.73 2.15 -1.55
C MET A 236 6.92 3.21 -2.33
N ARG A 237 5.75 3.63 -1.84
CA ARG A 237 4.92 4.69 -2.43
C ARG A 237 5.37 6.08 -1.99
N GLY A 238 4.87 7.10 -2.71
CA GLY A 238 5.16 8.51 -2.46
C GLY A 238 6.55 8.95 -2.95
N GLY A 239 7.02 10.07 -2.41
CA GLY A 239 8.29 10.70 -2.78
C GLY A 239 8.14 11.82 -3.82
N ALA A 240 9.27 12.45 -4.13
CA ALA A 240 9.29 13.65 -4.97
C ALA A 240 9.15 13.35 -6.48
N ASN A 241 9.36 12.11 -6.93
CA ASN A 241 9.20 11.75 -8.34
C ASN A 241 7.72 11.84 -8.75
N GLY A 242 7.45 12.30 -9.97
CA GLY A 242 6.10 12.60 -10.44
C GLY A 242 5.64 14.04 -10.13
N GLY A 243 6.35 14.76 -9.25
CA GLY A 243 6.00 16.14 -8.90
C GLY A 243 4.59 16.26 -8.33
N ARG A 244 4.08 15.22 -7.69
CA ARG A 244 2.66 15.09 -7.27
C ARG A 244 2.25 16.09 -6.20
N ILE A 245 3.19 16.77 -5.56
CA ILE A 245 2.91 17.90 -4.65
C ILE A 245 2.11 19.03 -5.31
N ARG A 246 2.19 19.18 -6.65
CA ARG A 246 1.39 20.16 -7.41
C ARG A 246 0.00 19.67 -7.82
N LEU A 247 -0.31 18.39 -7.54
CA LEU A 247 -1.55 17.73 -7.95
C LEU A 247 -2.45 17.47 -6.74
N ILE A 248 -3.72 17.17 -7.00
CA ILE A 248 -4.67 16.72 -5.96
C ILE A 248 -4.33 15.27 -5.60
N PRO A 249 -4.31 14.91 -4.30
CA PRO A 249 -4.72 15.74 -3.15
C PRO A 249 -3.59 16.56 -2.50
N GLN A 250 -2.32 16.30 -2.84
CA GLN A 250 -1.17 16.82 -2.08
C GLN A 250 -1.07 18.34 -2.02
N LYS A 251 -1.47 19.05 -3.09
CA LYS A 251 -1.43 20.52 -3.14
C LYS A 251 -2.37 21.18 -2.13
N ASP A 252 -3.39 20.45 -1.67
CA ASP A 252 -4.45 20.95 -0.78
C ASP A 252 -4.26 20.46 0.68
N TRP A 253 -3.24 19.64 0.95
CA TRP A 253 -2.96 19.17 2.32
C TRP A 253 -2.52 20.31 3.23
N GLU A 254 -3.09 20.34 4.45
CA GLU A 254 -2.80 21.37 5.45
C GLU A 254 -1.31 21.44 5.80
N ALA A 255 -0.67 20.28 5.97
CA ALA A 255 0.76 20.16 6.25
C ALA A 255 1.64 20.85 5.18
N ASN A 256 1.13 20.98 3.95
CA ASN A 256 1.85 21.52 2.81
C ASN A 256 1.61 23.03 2.61
N LYS A 257 0.83 23.69 3.47
CA LYS A 257 0.57 25.14 3.42
C LYS A 257 0.13 25.62 2.03
N PRO A 258 -1.09 25.27 1.56
CA PRO A 258 -1.49 25.41 0.16
C PRO A 258 -1.24 26.79 -0.47
N GLU A 259 -1.45 27.88 0.26
CA GLU A 259 -1.20 29.24 -0.23
C GLU A 259 0.30 29.51 -0.48
N GLN A 260 1.16 29.16 0.49
CA GLN A 260 2.62 29.27 0.35
C GLN A 260 3.11 28.36 -0.77
N LEU A 261 2.62 27.11 -0.82
CA LEU A 261 2.99 26.14 -1.83
C LEU A 261 2.64 26.63 -3.24
N ALA A 262 1.43 27.17 -3.45
CA ALA A 262 1.01 27.71 -4.74
C ALA A 262 1.93 28.85 -5.22
N LYS A 263 2.34 29.75 -4.31
CA LYS A 263 3.33 30.79 -4.63
C LYS A 263 4.66 30.19 -5.09
N VAL A 264 5.18 29.20 -4.36
CA VAL A 264 6.46 28.56 -4.70
C VAL A 264 6.37 27.82 -6.02
N LEU A 265 5.32 27.02 -6.22
CA LEU A 265 5.10 26.25 -7.45
C LEU A 265 5.01 27.14 -8.68
N ASN A 266 4.29 28.27 -8.63
CA ASN A 266 4.21 29.21 -9.74
C ASN A 266 5.59 29.70 -10.22
N VAL A 267 6.54 29.89 -9.30
CA VAL A 267 7.92 30.29 -9.62
C VAL A 267 8.71 29.11 -10.19
N LEU A 268 8.64 27.96 -9.53
CA LEU A 268 9.42 26.77 -9.91
C LEU A 268 8.96 26.16 -11.25
N GLU A 269 7.66 26.21 -11.57
CA GLU A 269 7.12 25.76 -12.86
C GLU A 269 7.60 26.64 -14.03
N GLY A 270 7.74 27.95 -13.79
CA GLY A 270 8.34 28.87 -14.76
C GLY A 270 9.80 28.49 -15.05
N ILE A 271 10.59 28.26 -14.00
CA ILE A 271 12.00 27.84 -14.13
C ILE A 271 12.12 26.49 -14.83
N ALA A 272 11.26 25.51 -14.49
CA ALA A 272 11.22 24.20 -15.15
C ALA A 272 10.97 24.34 -16.65
N THR A 273 10.02 25.18 -17.04
CA THR A 273 9.70 25.46 -18.45
C THR A 273 10.89 26.07 -19.19
N GLU A 274 11.55 27.08 -18.61
CA GLU A 274 12.68 27.78 -19.23
C GLU A 274 13.91 26.88 -19.39
N THR A 275 14.17 26.01 -18.41
CA THR A 275 15.33 25.10 -18.40
C THR A 275 15.04 23.77 -19.09
N LYS A 276 13.77 23.49 -19.42
CA LYS A 276 13.29 22.20 -19.94
C LYS A 276 13.55 21.03 -18.96
N ALA A 277 13.63 21.34 -17.68
CA ALA A 277 13.63 20.35 -16.61
C ALA A 277 12.18 19.95 -16.26
N SER A 278 12.00 18.86 -15.52
CA SER A 278 10.71 18.58 -14.88
C SER A 278 10.51 19.49 -13.68
N VAL A 279 9.25 19.77 -13.34
CA VAL A 279 8.88 20.47 -12.12
C VAL A 279 9.36 19.68 -10.90
N ALA A 280 9.23 18.35 -10.94
CA ALA A 280 9.71 17.45 -9.90
C ALA A 280 11.21 17.62 -9.58
N ASP A 281 12.06 17.73 -10.61
CA ASP A 281 13.49 17.96 -10.41
C ASP A 281 13.78 19.37 -9.91
N ILE A 282 13.10 20.40 -10.43
CA ILE A 282 13.29 21.78 -9.99
C ILE A 282 12.88 21.97 -8.52
N ILE A 283 11.83 21.29 -8.04
CA ILE A 283 11.45 21.30 -6.61
C ILE A 283 12.59 20.78 -5.74
N VAL A 284 13.18 19.63 -6.08
CA VAL A 284 14.28 19.05 -5.31
C VAL A 284 15.54 19.92 -5.43
N LEU A 285 15.84 20.41 -6.64
CA LEU A 285 16.99 21.28 -6.88
C LEU A 285 16.87 22.60 -6.09
N ALA A 286 15.65 23.14 -5.94
CA ALA A 286 15.41 24.31 -5.11
C ALA A 286 15.74 24.03 -3.64
N GLY A 287 15.31 22.89 -3.09
CA GLY A 287 15.70 22.45 -1.76
C GLY A 287 17.21 22.37 -1.59
N ASN A 288 17.92 21.77 -2.56
CA ASN A 288 19.38 21.74 -2.56
C ASN A 288 19.98 23.15 -2.52
N CYS A 289 19.54 24.07 -3.40
CA CYS A 289 20.01 25.46 -3.39
C CYS A 289 19.73 26.16 -2.05
N GLY A 290 18.60 25.88 -1.40
CA GLY A 290 18.28 26.39 -0.07
C GLY A 290 19.30 25.94 0.98
N ILE A 291 19.64 24.65 0.98
CA ILE A 291 20.67 24.09 1.88
C ILE A 291 22.05 24.65 1.54
N GLU A 292 22.45 24.70 0.27
CA GLU A 292 23.73 25.25 -0.18
C GLU A 292 23.90 26.71 0.26
N LYS A 293 22.84 27.52 0.17
CA LYS A 293 22.83 28.91 0.67
C LYS A 293 22.96 28.99 2.19
N ALA A 294 22.36 28.05 2.92
CA ALA A 294 22.35 28.06 4.38
C ALA A 294 23.65 27.52 5.00
N SER A 295 24.31 26.57 4.34
CA SER A 295 25.50 25.86 4.84
C SER A 295 26.80 26.35 4.21
N GLY A 296 26.76 26.87 2.97
CA GLY A 296 27.95 27.14 2.15
C GLY A 296 28.56 25.89 1.50
N GLU A 297 27.95 24.72 1.67
CA GLU A 297 28.43 23.43 1.17
C GLU A 297 27.60 22.93 -0.01
N ASN A 298 28.23 22.26 -0.98
CA ASN A 298 27.54 21.70 -2.14
C ASN A 298 26.69 20.47 -1.77
N VAL A 299 25.47 20.40 -2.30
CA VAL A 299 24.54 19.27 -2.06
C VAL A 299 24.38 18.45 -3.34
N PRO A 300 24.64 17.12 -3.29
CA PRO A 300 24.49 16.24 -4.45
C PRO A 300 23.08 16.30 -5.05
N PHE A 301 23.01 16.32 -6.38
CA PHE A 301 21.76 16.31 -7.12
C PHE A 301 21.82 15.29 -8.25
N THR A 302 20.71 14.60 -8.50
CA THR A 302 20.56 13.63 -9.59
C THR A 302 19.27 13.95 -10.35
N PRO A 303 19.35 14.34 -11.64
CA PRO A 303 18.19 14.62 -12.47
C PRO A 303 17.53 13.33 -12.96
N GLY A 304 16.32 13.46 -13.50
CA GLY A 304 15.57 12.41 -14.17
C GLY A 304 14.18 12.17 -13.59
N ARG A 305 13.75 12.92 -12.56
CA ARG A 305 12.37 12.83 -12.08
C ARG A 305 11.42 13.29 -13.17
N GLY A 306 10.30 12.61 -13.32
CA GLY A 306 9.25 13.02 -14.24
C GLY A 306 8.15 13.81 -13.57
N ASP A 307 7.26 14.36 -14.40
CA ASP A 307 6.04 15.02 -13.98
C ASP A 307 4.84 14.14 -14.34
N ALA A 308 4.20 13.55 -13.33
CA ALA A 308 2.97 12.79 -13.50
C ALA A 308 1.81 13.73 -13.85
N LEU A 309 0.81 13.20 -14.54
CA LEU A 309 -0.46 13.88 -14.80
C LEU A 309 -1.47 13.61 -13.68
N GLN A 310 -2.54 14.42 -13.62
CA GLN A 310 -3.60 14.21 -12.63
C GLN A 310 -4.33 12.88 -12.87
N GLU A 311 -4.50 12.47 -14.13
CA GLU A 311 -5.09 11.20 -14.53
C GLU A 311 -4.22 9.98 -14.16
N GLN A 312 -2.92 10.21 -13.93
CA GLN A 312 -1.96 9.21 -13.44
C GLN A 312 -1.87 9.20 -11.90
N THR A 313 -2.79 9.89 -11.21
CA THR A 313 -2.79 10.03 -9.75
C THR A 313 -4.17 9.71 -9.20
N ASP A 314 -4.32 8.51 -8.64
CA ASP A 314 -5.54 8.10 -7.94
C ASP A 314 -5.65 8.86 -6.61
N ILE A 315 -6.60 9.80 -6.56
CA ILE A 315 -6.78 10.73 -5.43
C ILE A 315 -7.05 9.97 -4.13
N GLU A 316 -7.94 8.98 -4.15
CA GLU A 316 -8.32 8.19 -2.97
C GLU A 316 -7.13 7.35 -2.50
N SER A 317 -6.38 6.77 -3.45
CA SER A 317 -5.16 6.01 -3.15
C SER A 317 -4.06 6.88 -2.53
N PHE A 318 -3.98 8.18 -2.86
CA PHE A 318 -2.99 9.10 -2.29
C PHE A 318 -3.40 9.67 -0.93
N ALA A 319 -4.69 9.62 -0.55
CA ALA A 319 -5.16 10.13 0.74
C ALA A 319 -4.47 9.45 1.94
N VAL A 320 -4.11 8.17 1.83
CA VAL A 320 -3.38 7.43 2.89
C VAL A 320 -1.91 7.87 3.08
N LEU A 321 -1.42 8.78 2.24
CA LEU A 321 -0.09 9.39 2.34
C LEU A 321 -0.13 10.79 2.97
N GLU A 322 -1.32 11.33 3.26
CA GLU A 322 -1.43 12.61 3.97
C GLU A 322 -0.84 12.45 5.39
N PRO A 323 0.13 13.27 5.78
CA PRO A 323 0.70 13.18 7.12
C PRO A 323 -0.30 13.70 8.16
N LEU A 324 -0.73 12.84 9.09
CA LEU A 324 -1.43 13.28 10.30
C LEU A 324 -0.50 14.01 11.28
N ALA A 325 0.78 13.61 11.29
CA ALA A 325 1.85 14.26 12.03
C ALA A 325 3.14 14.24 11.20
N ASP A 326 3.89 15.34 11.28
CA ASP A 326 5.24 15.44 10.74
C ASP A 326 6.11 16.24 11.72
N GLY A 327 6.79 15.51 12.61
CA GLY A 327 7.68 16.09 13.62
C GLY A 327 8.82 16.91 13.01
N PHE A 328 9.25 16.60 11.78
CA PHE A 328 10.28 17.37 11.08
C PHE A 328 9.81 18.79 10.73
N ARG A 329 8.51 18.97 10.46
CA ARG A 329 7.87 20.30 10.27
C ARG A 329 7.22 20.87 11.53
N ASN A 330 7.26 20.15 12.65
CA ASN A 330 6.50 20.48 13.87
C ASN A 330 4.99 20.58 13.60
N PHE A 331 4.49 19.71 12.73
CA PHE A 331 3.10 19.67 12.30
C PHE A 331 2.36 18.51 12.97
N GLN A 332 1.16 18.79 13.45
CA GLN A 332 0.20 17.79 13.92
C GLN A 332 -1.20 18.30 13.55
N LYS A 333 -1.94 17.52 12.77
CA LYS A 333 -3.24 17.90 12.21
C LYS A 333 -4.33 17.93 13.29
N GLU A 334 -4.32 16.94 14.18
CA GLU A 334 -5.30 16.77 15.25
C GLU A 334 -4.69 16.05 16.46
N GLU A 335 -5.40 16.00 17.58
CA GLU A 335 -4.99 15.18 18.73
C GLU A 335 -5.07 13.70 18.36
N LEU A 336 -3.99 12.96 18.60
CA LEU A 336 -3.87 11.53 18.31
C LEU A 336 -3.80 10.75 19.62
N GLU A 337 -4.25 9.48 19.59
CA GLU A 337 -4.12 8.58 20.76
C GLU A 337 -2.66 8.24 21.09
N VAL A 338 -1.79 8.33 20.08
CA VAL A 338 -0.35 8.07 20.14
C VAL A 338 0.40 9.38 20.36
N SER A 339 1.49 9.36 21.13
CA SER A 339 2.21 10.60 21.45
C SER A 339 2.95 11.17 20.23
N SER A 340 3.22 12.48 20.25
CA SER A 340 3.90 13.16 19.14
C SER A 340 5.31 12.61 18.89
N GLU A 341 6.03 12.19 19.94
CA GLU A 341 7.35 11.57 19.82
C GLU A 341 7.30 10.16 19.23
N GLU A 342 6.28 9.36 19.54
CA GLU A 342 6.05 8.05 18.92
C GLU A 342 5.69 8.21 17.44
N MET A 343 4.85 9.20 17.11
CA MET A 343 4.54 9.55 15.71
C MET A 343 5.76 10.05 14.93
N MET A 344 6.68 10.76 15.58
CA MET A 344 7.95 11.15 14.97
C MET A 344 8.84 9.93 14.67
N LEU A 345 8.94 8.97 15.61
CA LEU A 345 9.67 7.72 15.39
C LEU A 345 9.03 6.89 14.26
N ASN A 346 7.70 6.82 14.22
CA ASN A 346 6.97 6.18 13.13
C ASN A 346 7.30 6.83 11.78
N LYS A 347 7.26 8.16 11.70
CA LYS A 347 7.61 8.90 10.47
C LYS A 347 9.05 8.64 10.03
N ALA A 348 10.00 8.67 10.97
CA ALA A 348 11.40 8.39 10.69
C ALA A 348 11.62 6.96 10.17
N GLN A 349 10.93 5.98 10.77
CA GLN A 349 10.97 4.59 10.33
C GLN A 349 10.42 4.43 8.91
N LEU A 350 9.30 5.07 8.57
CA LEU A 350 8.75 5.05 7.21
C LEU A 350 9.71 5.67 6.20
N LEU A 351 10.47 6.70 6.58
CA LEU A 351 11.49 7.31 5.73
C LEU A 351 12.79 6.49 5.66
N GLY A 352 12.92 5.40 6.43
CA GLY A 352 14.13 4.59 6.50
C GLY A 352 15.28 5.26 7.24
N LEU A 353 14.99 6.27 8.08
CA LEU A 353 16.00 7.04 8.80
C LEU A 353 16.46 6.30 10.05
N THR A 354 17.77 6.31 10.27
CA THR A 354 18.36 5.95 11.56
C THR A 354 18.15 7.06 12.59
N ALA A 355 18.33 6.74 13.88
CA ALA A 355 18.21 7.73 14.95
C ALA A 355 19.17 8.94 14.77
N PRO A 356 20.46 8.76 14.37
CA PRO A 356 21.33 9.89 14.06
C PRO A 356 20.82 10.76 12.90
N GLU A 357 20.35 10.15 11.80
CA GLU A 357 19.83 10.89 10.64
C GLU A 357 18.57 11.68 10.99
N MET A 358 17.64 11.06 11.72
CA MET A 358 16.46 11.72 12.25
C MET A 358 16.85 12.92 13.12
N THR A 359 17.84 12.75 14.00
CA THR A 359 18.30 13.78 14.94
C THR A 359 18.86 14.98 14.19
N VAL A 360 19.80 14.78 13.24
CA VAL A 360 20.41 15.89 12.50
C VAL A 360 19.42 16.59 11.59
N LEU A 361 18.46 15.86 11.00
CA LEU A 361 17.39 16.46 10.19
C LEU A 361 16.48 17.35 11.03
N LEU A 362 16.03 16.87 12.20
CA LEU A 362 15.20 17.66 13.10
C LEU A 362 15.91 18.96 13.52
N GLY A 363 17.15 18.86 14.01
CA GLY A 363 17.90 20.02 14.47
C GLY A 363 18.23 21.00 13.35
N GLY A 364 18.64 20.49 12.18
CA GLY A 364 18.91 21.30 11.00
C GLY A 364 17.67 22.05 10.53
N PHE A 365 16.52 21.40 10.43
CA PHE A 365 15.27 22.06 10.06
C PHE A 365 14.85 23.13 11.05
N ARG A 366 15.02 22.91 12.36
CA ARG A 366 14.77 23.95 13.35
C ARG A 366 15.74 25.14 13.23
N ALA A 367 17.01 24.92 12.96
CA ALA A 367 17.97 26.00 12.69
C ALA A 367 17.61 26.80 11.42
N LEU A 368 17.04 26.14 10.41
CA LEU A 368 16.52 26.79 9.21
C LEU A 368 15.17 27.52 9.43
N GLY A 369 14.60 27.45 10.63
CA GLY A 369 13.31 28.06 10.96
C GLY A 369 12.08 27.26 10.50
N ILE A 370 12.27 26.01 10.09
CA ILE A 370 11.16 25.13 9.65
C ILE A 370 10.41 24.65 10.89
N SER A 371 9.24 25.24 11.10
CA SER A 371 8.28 24.90 12.15
C SER A 371 6.93 25.53 11.78
N VAL A 372 5.83 24.79 11.89
CA VAL A 372 4.49 25.34 11.57
C VAL A 372 4.07 26.45 12.54
N ASN A 373 4.53 26.41 13.79
CA ASN A 373 4.14 27.35 14.85
C ASN A 373 5.32 28.07 15.51
N GLY A 374 6.52 27.95 14.93
CA GLY A 374 7.75 28.55 15.48
C GLY A 374 8.33 27.85 16.71
N ARG A 375 7.63 26.86 17.31
CA ARG A 375 8.18 26.11 18.45
C ARG A 375 9.42 25.33 18.02
N GLY A 376 10.36 25.19 18.94
CA GLY A 376 11.60 24.45 18.72
C GLY A 376 12.66 25.17 17.88
N VAL A 377 12.39 26.39 17.39
CA VAL A 377 13.38 27.21 16.67
C VAL A 377 14.29 27.89 17.71
N PHE A 378 15.29 27.16 18.17
CA PHE A 378 16.25 27.64 19.18
C PHE A 378 17.49 28.24 18.53
N THR A 379 17.31 29.32 17.75
CA THR A 379 18.40 30.07 17.11
C THR A 379 18.04 31.55 16.95
N ASP A 380 19.03 32.42 17.08
CA ASP A 380 18.91 33.86 16.78
C ASP A 380 19.27 34.19 15.33
N THR A 381 19.72 33.20 14.54
CA THR A 381 20.05 33.37 13.12
C THR A 381 19.29 32.39 12.21
N PRO A 382 17.94 32.47 12.14
CA PRO A 382 17.17 31.62 11.23
C PRO A 382 17.66 31.68 9.78
N GLY A 383 17.72 30.52 9.13
CA GLY A 383 18.17 30.39 7.74
C GLY A 383 19.67 30.15 7.57
N LYS A 384 20.44 30.08 8.66
CA LYS A 384 21.79 29.51 8.67
C LYS A 384 21.74 28.07 9.18
N LEU A 385 22.52 27.18 8.56
CA LEU A 385 22.59 25.80 9.01
C LEU A 385 23.65 25.66 10.12
N THR A 386 23.20 25.79 11.37
CA THR A 386 24.04 25.70 12.59
C THR A 386 23.59 24.53 13.47
N ASN A 387 24.34 24.24 14.52
CA ASN A 387 23.95 23.27 15.55
C ASN A 387 23.21 23.91 16.75
N ASP A 388 22.73 25.15 16.62
CA ASP A 388 22.14 25.93 17.72
C ASP A 388 20.97 25.20 18.41
N PHE A 389 20.17 24.44 17.65
CA PHE A 389 19.09 23.62 18.21
C PHE A 389 19.58 22.71 19.35
N PHE A 390 20.75 22.07 19.17
CA PHE A 390 21.31 21.14 20.14
C PHE A 390 22.08 21.82 21.26
N VAL A 391 22.66 22.99 21.00
CA VAL A 391 23.39 23.75 22.04
C VAL A 391 22.42 24.37 23.04
N ASN A 392 21.24 24.78 22.56
CA ASN A 392 20.23 25.49 23.36
C ASN A 392 19.19 24.57 24.02
N LEU A 393 18.99 23.35 23.49
CA LEU A 393 18.17 22.31 24.12
C LEU A 393 18.86 21.75 25.37
#